data_AF-A0A934VHH1-F1
#
_entry.id   AF-A0A934VHH1-F1
#
_cell.length_a   1.000
_cell.length_b   1.000
_cell.length_c   1.000
_cell.angle_alpha   90.00
_cell.angle_beta   90.00
_cell.angle_gamma   90.00
#
_symmetry.space_group_name_H-M   'P 1'
#
loop_
_entity.id
_entity.type
_entity.pdbx_description
1 polymer ?
#
loop_
_entity_poly.entity_id
_entity_poly.type
_entity_poly.pdbx_seq_one_letter_code
_entity_poly.pdbx_strand_id
1 'polypeptide(L)'
;MKPTATFLTFLTFLTSLLLATVCAEAKPLKVFILAGQSNMEGHARVETFEYIGDDPATAPLLKMMRGPDGQPAVAENAWISYLTGH
;
A
#
# COMPACT_ATOMS: atom_id res chain seq x y z
N MET A 1 -42.26 -17.81 -26.69
CA MET A 1 -41.37 -18.83 -27.30
C MET A 1 -40.52 -19.43 -26.19
N LYS A 2 -40.47 -20.77 -26.07
CA LYS A 2 -39.63 -21.43 -25.04
C LYS A 2 -38.18 -21.45 -25.54
N PRO A 3 -37.19 -21.13 -24.70
CA PRO A 3 -35.79 -21.24 -25.11
C PRO A 3 -35.48 -22.70 -25.48
N THR A 4 -34.79 -22.88 -26.61
CA THR A 4 -34.34 -24.19 -27.07
C THR A 4 -33.18 -24.68 -26.20
N ALA A 5 -33.02 -26.00 -26.07
CA ALA A 5 -31.97 -26.60 -25.25
C ALA A 5 -30.57 -26.04 -25.57
N THR A 6 -30.29 -25.81 -26.85
CA THR A 6 -29.04 -25.21 -27.37
C THR A 6 -28.75 -23.82 -26.79
N PHE A 7 -29.78 -22.98 -26.60
CA PHE A 7 -29.62 -21.65 -26.03
C PHE A 7 -29.25 -21.72 -24.54
N LEU A 8 -29.85 -22.65 -23.79
CA LEU A 8 -29.48 -22.89 -22.39
C LEU A 8 -28.05 -23.41 -22.27
N THR A 9 -27.62 -24.34 -23.14
CA THR A 9 -26.26 -24.89 -23.10
C THR A 9 -25.21 -23.84 -23.44
N PHE A 10 -25.50 -22.94 -24.37
CA PHE A 10 -24.61 -21.85 -24.71
C PHE A 10 -24.47 -20.84 -23.56
N LEU A 11 -25.59 -20.53 -22.90
CA LEU A 11 -25.60 -19.61 -21.76
C LEU A 11 -24.85 -20.18 -20.56
N THR A 12 -25.01 -21.48 -20.26
CA THR A 12 -24.27 -22.14 -19.17
C THR A 12 -22.78 -22.25 -19.47
N PHE A 13 -22.40 -22.44 -20.73
CA PHE A 13 -21.00 -22.44 -21.14
C PHE A 13 -20.37 -21.05 -21.00
N LEU A 14 -21.08 -20.01 -21.43
CA LEU A 14 -20.63 -18.63 -21.34
C LEU A 14 -20.45 -18.16 -19.89
N THR A 15 -21.38 -18.52 -18.99
CA THR A 15 -21.25 -18.19 -17.56
C THR A 15 -20.11 -18.94 -16.88
N SER A 16 -19.91 -20.22 -17.22
CA SER A 16 -18.78 -21.02 -16.72
C SER A 16 -17.43 -20.42 -17.13
N LEU A 17 -17.31 -19.98 -18.39
CA LEU A 17 -16.11 -19.33 -18.90
C LEU A 17 -15.84 -17.99 -18.19
N LEU A 18 -16.89 -17.20 -17.93
CA LEU A 18 -16.77 -15.94 -17.20
C LEU A 18 -16.31 -16.15 -15.74
N LEU A 19 -16.87 -17.15 -15.07
CA LEU A 19 -16.48 -17.52 -13.70
C LEU A 19 -15.02 -17.98 -13.61
N ALA A 20 -14.52 -18.70 -14.62
CA ALA A 20 -13.12 -19.15 -14.67
C ALA A 20 -12.12 -17.99 -14.81
N THR A 21 -12.53 -16.86 -15.40
CA THR A 21 -11.67 -15.67 -15.57
C THR A 21 -11.58 -14.75 -14.34
N VAL A 22 -12.37 -14.99 -13.29
CA VAL A 22 -12.46 -14.10 -12.10
C VAL A 22 -11.41 -14.42 -11.03
N CYS A 23 -10.60 -15.47 -11.19
CA CYS A 23 -9.43 -15.69 -10.32
C CYS A 23 -8.31 -14.69 -10.63
N ALA A 24 -8.49 -13.44 -10.22
CA ALA A 24 -7.43 -12.45 -10.17
C ALA A 24 -6.50 -12.77 -8.99
N GLU A 25 -5.32 -13.30 -9.29
CA GLU A 25 -4.27 -13.55 -8.29
C GLU A 25 -3.65 -12.20 -7.89
N ALA A 26 -3.94 -11.75 -6.66
CA ALA A 26 -3.31 -10.56 -6.11
C ALA A 26 -1.83 -10.84 -5.81
N LYS A 27 -0.96 -9.87 -6.09
CA LYS A 27 0.45 -9.96 -5.70
C LYS A 27 0.55 -10.12 -4.16
N PRO A 28 1.46 -10.97 -3.65
CA PRO A 28 1.67 -11.10 -2.21
C PRO A 28 1.96 -9.74 -1.55
N LEU A 29 1.31 -9.49 -0.42
CA LEU A 29 1.53 -8.29 0.39
C LEU A 29 2.92 -8.35 1.02
N LYS A 30 3.67 -7.24 0.94
CA LYS A 30 4.92 -7.08 1.68
C LYS A 30 4.62 -6.57 3.08
N VAL A 31 5.00 -7.33 4.10
CA VAL A 31 4.80 -7.00 5.51
C VAL A 31 6.15 -6.78 6.18
N PHE A 32 6.33 -5.61 6.80
CA PHE A 32 7.50 -5.27 7.60
C PHE A 32 7.08 -5.17 9.06
N ILE A 33 7.78 -5.88 9.95
CA ILE A 33 7.53 -5.85 11.40
C ILE A 33 8.73 -5.16 12.05
N LEU A 34 8.47 -4.01 12.67
CA LEU A 34 9.45 -3.29 13.48
C LEU A 34 9.12 -3.54 14.95
N ALA A 35 10.07 -4.12 15.69
CA ALA A 35 9.91 -4.44 17.10
C ALA A 35 11.17 -4.04 17.87
N GLY A 36 10.99 -3.41 19.03
CA GLY A 36 12.09 -2.91 19.85
C GLY A 36 11.60 -2.33 21.17
N GLN A 37 12.46 -1.54 21.82
CA GLN A 37 12.17 -0.86 23.09
C GLN A 37 11.27 0.38 22.87
N SER A 38 11.07 1.17 23.93
CA SER A 38 10.13 2.29 24.01
C SER A 38 10.30 3.42 22.99
N ASN A 39 11.36 3.44 22.19
CA ASN A 39 11.55 4.46 21.14
C ASN A 39 11.42 3.90 19.71
N MET A 40 10.90 2.67 19.55
CA MET A 40 10.68 2.08 18.22
C MET A 40 9.59 2.79 17.43
N GLU A 41 8.62 3.41 18.12
CA GLU A 41 7.63 4.30 17.50
C GLU A 41 8.26 5.54 16.85
N GLY A 42 9.39 6.01 17.39
CA GLY A 42 10.06 7.22 16.95
C GLY A 42 9.26 8.48 17.28
N HIS A 43 9.71 9.25 18.26
CA HIS A 43 9.14 10.56 18.60
C HIS A 43 9.55 11.68 17.62
N ALA A 44 9.66 11.35 16.34
CA ALA A 44 10.11 12.28 15.31
C ALA A 44 9.08 13.40 15.12
N ARG A 45 9.58 14.62 14.94
CA ARG A 45 8.74 15.77 14.58
C ARG A 45 9.16 16.33 13.24
N VAL A 46 8.25 17.04 12.58
CA VAL A 46 8.50 17.67 11.29
C VAL A 46 9.66 18.67 11.38
N GLU A 47 9.81 19.37 12.51
CA GLU A 47 10.90 20.33 12.71
C GLU A 47 12.27 19.66 12.81
N THR A 48 12.33 18.36 13.14
CA THR A 48 13.59 17.60 13.22
C THR A 48 13.97 16.91 11.91
N PHE A 49 13.17 17.08 10.87
CA PHE A 49 13.32 16.34 9.61
C PHE A 49 14.59 16.70 8.84
N GLU A 50 15.03 17.96 8.93
CA GLU A 50 16.20 18.43 8.20
C GLU A 50 17.51 17.79 8.68
N TYR A 51 17.58 17.37 9.95
CA TYR A 51 18.77 16.75 10.55
C TYR A 51 19.17 15.43 9.87
N ILE A 52 18.28 14.77 9.12
CA ILE A 52 18.62 13.60 8.29
C ILE A 52 19.69 13.98 7.25
N GLY A 53 19.73 15.24 6.83
CA GLY A 53 20.68 15.76 5.85
C GLY A 53 22.08 16.04 6.41
N ASP A 54 22.25 16.10 7.72
CA ASP A 54 23.52 16.47 8.36
C ASP A 54 24.58 15.36 8.23
N ASP A 55 24.14 14.10 8.19
CA ASP A 55 25.00 12.96 7.89
C ASP A 55 25.03 12.72 6.37
N PRO A 56 26.21 12.76 5.72
CA PRO A 56 26.35 12.47 4.29
C PRO A 56 25.77 11.11 3.86
N ALA A 57 25.77 10.10 4.75
CA ALA A 57 25.23 8.78 4.47
C ALA A 57 23.71 8.78 4.36
N THR A 58 23.02 9.68 5.09
CA THR A 58 21.56 9.79 5.11
C THR A 58 21.03 10.97 4.31
N ALA A 59 21.88 11.91 3.87
CA ALA A 59 21.49 13.03 3.01
C ALA A 59 20.70 12.62 1.75
N PRO A 60 21.00 11.49 1.06
CA PRO A 60 20.18 11.02 -0.04
C PRO A 60 18.75 10.67 0.36
N LEU A 61 18.51 10.23 1.61
CA LEU A 61 17.17 9.94 2.13
C LEU A 61 16.35 11.22 2.25
N LEU A 62 16.92 12.29 2.80
CA LEU A 62 16.23 13.58 2.93
C LEU A 62 15.72 14.09 1.56
N LYS A 63 16.52 13.90 0.49
CA LYS A 63 16.12 14.26 -0.86
C LYS A 63 14.91 13.46 -1.36
N MET A 64 14.82 12.17 -1.05
CA MET A 64 13.69 11.33 -1.44
C MET A 64 12.42 11.65 -0.66
N MET A 65 12.57 12.18 0.57
CA MET A 65 11.44 12.47 1.44
C MET A 65 10.88 13.89 1.25
N ARG A 66 11.47 14.71 0.37
CA ARG A 66 10.99 16.07 0.04
C ARG A 66 10.25 16.11 -1.28
N GLY A 67 9.20 16.92 -1.33
CA GLY A 67 8.45 17.24 -2.54
C GLY A 67 9.20 18.20 -3.46
N PRO A 68 8.62 18.50 -4.64
CA PRO A 68 9.21 19.44 -5.61
C PRO A 68 9.43 20.87 -5.07
N ASP A 69 8.71 21.24 -4.01
CA ASP A 69 8.79 22.51 -3.30
C ASP A 69 9.84 22.52 -2.17
N GLY A 70 10.54 21.40 -1.96
CA GLY A 70 11.52 21.23 -0.89
C GLY A 70 10.92 20.96 0.50
N GLN A 71 9.60 20.92 0.63
CA GLN A 71 8.91 20.58 1.88
C GLN A 71 8.82 19.05 2.06
N PRO A 72 8.60 18.52 3.28
CA PRO A 72 8.34 17.10 3.47
C PRO A 72 7.18 16.63 2.58
N ALA A 73 7.41 15.55 1.83
CA ALA A 73 6.41 15.00 0.92
C ALA A 73 5.25 14.37 1.71
N VAL A 74 4.02 14.58 1.23
CA VAL A 74 2.83 13.91 1.74
C VAL A 74 2.74 12.51 1.13
N ALA A 75 2.58 11.49 1.98
CA ALA A 75 2.39 10.11 1.53
C ALA A 75 0.93 9.87 1.12
N GLU A 76 0.67 9.76 -0.18
CA GLU A 76 -0.64 9.41 -0.71
C GLU A 76 -0.93 7.90 -0.56
N ASN A 77 -2.18 7.55 -0.25
CA ASN A 77 -2.62 6.16 -0.05
C ASN A 77 -1.88 5.42 1.09
N ALA A 78 -1.43 6.16 2.10
CA ALA A 78 -0.88 5.62 3.32
C ALA A 78 -1.89 5.81 4.48
N TRP A 79 -2.11 4.77 5.26
CA TRP A 79 -2.92 4.84 6.48
C TRP A 79 -2.06 4.46 7.68
N ILE A 80 -2.15 5.24 8.74
CA ILE A 80 -1.47 4.98 10.00
C ILE A 80 -2.56 4.77 11.05
N SER A 81 -2.50 3.64 11.74
CA SER A 81 -3.25 3.40 12.97
C SER A 81 -2.25 3.27 14.10
N TYR A 82 -2.46 4.02 15.17
CA TYR A 82 -1.56 4.04 16.32
C TYR A 82 -2.38 4.00 17.62
N LEU A 83 -1.94 3.18 18.56
CA LEU A 83 -2.57 3.03 19.88
C LEU A 83 -1.56 3.46 20.95
N THR A 84 -1.85 4.56 21.63
CA THR A 84 -1.14 4.99 22.84
C THR A 84 -1.85 4.41 24.07
N GLY A 85 -1.10 3.84 25.01
CA GLY A 85 -1.64 3.25 26.24
C GLY A 85 -1.98 4.26 27.35
N HIS A 86 -2.59 5.41 27.02
CA HIS A 86 -3.07 6.38 28.01
C HIS A 86 -4.51 6.09 28.45
#